data_AF-F8Q4C5-F1
#
_entry.id   AF-F8Q4C5-F1
#
_cell.length_a   1.000
_cell.length_b   1.000
_cell.length_c   1.000
_cell.angle_alpha   90.00
_cell.angle_beta   90.00
_cell.angle_gamma   90.00
#
_symmetry.space_group_name_H-M   'P 1'
#
loop_
_entity.id
_entity.type
_entity.pdbx_description
1 polymer ?
#
loop_
_entity_poly.entity_id
_entity_poly.type
_entity_poly.pdbx_seq_one_letter_code
_entity_poly.pdbx_strand_id
1 'polypeptide(L)'
;PHSTHSVFANILFIPICAQLLHGIYPKLHIHECTIQSYAVIAHGIIGKSYPILGWTQMLLGAIAFRGYCRGETLGQCLAQYIMGSGFVAYGVIMAILLVVGEAWVKQSGRSPEWWDLWIITLWVSHNTFAEHYGSTWSVINMQHTITYCDYVVGWNRGILGIYLALDNQRNVVPGLIIILTGWAMLQHAQALEISTKVHTTFEYTLMLAGLTRIVKICFCTPGYSPSDNGKMAAARAFRHLPPFVSPKILFMSATNEELNYVHNSDMDHITYLLTMFSLAFTLYTLILTLIHLFSTTGRNAQSFPTTGNNIELASSRSPSR
;
A
#
# COMPACT_ATOMS: atom_id res chain seq x y z
N PRO A 1 20.32 -11.01 23.36
CA PRO A 1 20.27 -9.71 22.66
C PRO A 1 18.86 -9.10 22.72
N HIS A 2 18.71 -7.97 23.44
CA HIS A 2 17.44 -7.24 23.54
C HIS A 2 17.27 -6.37 22.30
N SER A 3 16.43 -6.76 21.35
CA SER A 3 16.09 -5.98 20.16
C SER A 3 14.59 -5.69 20.12
N THR A 4 14.19 -4.58 19.49
CA THR A 4 12.78 -4.22 19.31
C THR A 4 12.00 -5.33 18.58
N HIS A 5 12.66 -6.03 17.64
CA HIS A 5 12.10 -7.23 17.00
C HIS A 5 11.78 -8.34 18.00
N SER A 6 12.70 -8.64 18.94
CA SER A 6 12.48 -9.66 19.96
C SER A 6 11.37 -9.27 20.94
N VAL A 7 11.27 -7.98 21.29
CA VAL A 7 10.20 -7.48 22.17
C VAL A 7 8.85 -7.57 21.46
N PHE A 8 8.77 -7.12 20.21
CA PHE A 8 7.53 -7.18 19.43
C PHE A 8 7.12 -8.62 19.13
N ALA A 9 8.08 -9.52 18.86
CA ALA A 9 7.82 -10.96 18.74
C ALA A 9 7.11 -11.53 19.99
N ASN A 10 7.56 -11.14 21.17
CA ASN A 10 6.93 -11.58 22.42
C ASN A 10 5.51 -11.03 22.57
N ILE A 11 5.27 -9.77 22.15
CA ILE A 11 3.94 -9.17 22.13
C ILE A 11 3.03 -9.91 21.13
N LEU A 12 3.55 -10.37 20.00
CA LEU A 12 2.78 -11.08 18.97
C LEU A 12 2.22 -12.43 19.42
N PHE A 13 2.76 -13.05 20.48
CA PHE A 13 2.13 -14.25 21.04
C PHE A 13 0.70 -13.98 21.53
N ILE A 14 0.40 -12.76 21.99
CA ILE A 14 -0.94 -12.40 22.48
C ILE A 14 -1.99 -12.50 21.36
N PRO A 15 -1.87 -11.79 20.21
CA PRO A 15 -2.84 -11.93 19.13
C PRO A 15 -2.83 -13.33 18.49
N ILE A 16 -1.71 -14.06 18.50
CA ILE A 16 -1.65 -15.46 18.01
C ILE A 16 -2.51 -16.37 18.88
N CYS A 17 -2.31 -16.33 20.20
CA CYS A 17 -3.12 -17.08 21.14
C CYS A 17 -4.59 -16.66 21.05
N ALA A 18 -4.87 -15.35 20.97
CA ALA A 18 -6.23 -14.85 20.84
C ALA A 18 -6.90 -15.32 19.53
N GLN A 19 -6.18 -15.33 18.41
CA GLN A 19 -6.70 -15.81 17.12
C GLN A 19 -7.04 -17.30 17.19
N LEU A 20 -6.18 -18.10 17.83
CA LEU A 20 -6.39 -19.54 18.01
C LEU A 20 -7.60 -19.81 18.92
N LEU A 21 -7.65 -19.18 20.10
CA LEU A 21 -8.74 -19.36 21.06
C LEU A 21 -10.08 -18.92 20.48
N HIS A 22 -10.16 -17.73 19.87
CA HIS A 22 -11.39 -17.27 19.22
C HIS A 22 -11.74 -18.05 17.95
N GLY A 23 -10.80 -18.81 17.37
CA GLY A 23 -11.06 -19.71 16.24
C GLY A 23 -11.61 -21.08 16.66
N ILE A 24 -11.16 -21.58 17.81
CA ILE A 24 -11.61 -22.86 18.39
C ILE A 24 -12.95 -22.67 19.12
N TYR A 25 -13.12 -21.60 19.89
CA TYR A 25 -14.28 -21.39 20.75
C TYR A 25 -15.63 -21.48 20.01
N PRO A 26 -15.85 -20.81 18.86
CA PRO A 26 -17.08 -20.96 18.09
C PRO A 26 -17.31 -22.37 17.51
N LYS A 27 -16.25 -23.18 17.36
CA LYS A 27 -16.37 -24.58 16.88
C LYS A 27 -16.74 -25.57 17.98
N LEU A 28 -16.70 -25.15 19.24
CA LEU A 28 -17.12 -25.99 20.36
C LEU A 28 -18.64 -25.97 20.58
N HIS A 29 -19.38 -25.12 19.86
CA HIS A 29 -20.85 -24.99 19.98
C HIS A 29 -21.33 -24.68 21.41
N ILE A 30 -20.51 -23.94 22.18
CA ILE A 30 -20.82 -23.51 23.55
C ILE A 30 -21.33 -22.05 23.48
N HIS A 31 -22.50 -21.77 24.05
CA HIS A 31 -23.13 -20.43 24.08
C HIS A 31 -23.40 -19.80 22.71
N GLU A 32 -24.05 -20.57 21.83
CA GLU A 32 -24.32 -20.20 20.42
C GLU A 32 -25.04 -18.86 20.23
N CYS A 33 -25.92 -18.47 21.14
CA CYS A 33 -26.77 -17.28 20.99
C CYS A 33 -26.22 -16.00 21.65
N THR A 34 -25.07 -16.04 22.33
CA THR A 34 -24.59 -14.88 23.09
C THR A 34 -23.12 -14.59 22.83
N ILE A 35 -22.22 -15.45 23.33
CA ILE A 35 -20.77 -15.17 23.33
C ILE A 35 -20.13 -15.56 21.98
N GLN A 36 -20.68 -16.56 21.29
CA GLN A 36 -20.14 -17.06 20.04
C GLN A 36 -20.09 -16.00 18.93
N SER A 37 -21.14 -15.17 18.79
CA SER A 37 -21.18 -14.11 17.77
C SER A 37 -20.07 -13.08 17.98
N TYR A 38 -19.81 -12.68 19.24
CA TYR A 38 -18.71 -11.77 19.56
C TYR A 38 -17.34 -12.41 19.30
N ALA A 39 -17.17 -13.69 19.62
CA ALA A 39 -15.92 -14.41 19.35
C ALA A 39 -15.61 -14.51 17.84
N VAL A 40 -16.62 -14.71 16.99
CA VAL A 40 -16.45 -14.70 15.52
C VAL A 40 -16.05 -13.31 15.01
N ILE A 41 -16.67 -12.25 15.53
CA ILE A 41 -16.29 -10.87 15.17
C ILE A 41 -14.85 -10.58 15.60
N ALA A 42 -14.48 -10.93 16.84
CA ALA A 42 -13.13 -10.76 17.35
C ALA A 42 -12.09 -11.53 16.52
N HIS A 43 -12.37 -12.79 16.19
CA HIS A 43 -11.53 -13.60 15.30
C HIS A 43 -11.35 -12.96 13.91
N GLY A 44 -12.41 -12.34 13.39
CA GLY A 44 -12.37 -11.60 12.13
C GLY A 44 -11.51 -10.33 12.20
N ILE A 45 -11.64 -9.54 13.27
CA ILE A 45 -10.87 -8.30 13.47
C ILE A 45 -9.38 -8.60 13.66
N ILE A 46 -9.06 -9.54 14.56
CA ILE A 46 -7.67 -9.95 14.83
C ILE A 46 -7.07 -10.57 13.56
N GLY A 47 -7.82 -11.42 12.85
CA GLY A 47 -7.42 -12.00 11.56
C GLY A 47 -7.04 -10.93 10.52
N LYS A 48 -7.84 -9.86 10.42
CA LYS A 48 -7.61 -8.77 9.47
C LYS A 48 -6.47 -7.81 9.86
N SER A 49 -6.01 -7.82 11.12
CA SER A 49 -4.88 -6.99 11.55
C SER A 49 -3.51 -7.64 11.29
N TYR A 50 -3.46 -8.96 11.03
CA TYR A 50 -2.21 -9.69 10.78
C TYR A 50 -1.31 -9.15 9.67
N PRO A 51 -1.83 -8.64 8.53
CA PRO A 51 -0.96 -8.03 7.53
C PRO A 51 -0.14 -6.86 8.09
N ILE A 52 -0.72 -6.06 8.99
CA ILE A 52 -0.03 -4.94 9.64
C ILE A 52 0.97 -5.47 10.66
N LEU A 53 0.53 -6.37 11.56
CA LEU A 53 1.37 -6.96 12.60
C LEU A 53 2.57 -7.71 12.02
N GLY A 54 2.34 -8.52 10.98
CA GLY A 54 3.38 -9.26 10.26
C GLY A 54 4.35 -8.33 9.55
N TRP A 55 3.85 -7.29 8.86
CA TRP A 55 4.70 -6.28 8.22
C TRP A 55 5.60 -5.58 9.23
N THR A 56 5.05 -5.10 10.34
CA THR A 56 5.83 -4.47 11.43
C THR A 56 6.92 -5.41 11.94
N GLN A 57 6.60 -6.70 12.16
CA GLN A 57 7.58 -7.67 12.64
C GLN A 57 8.70 -7.95 11.63
N MET A 58 8.36 -8.04 10.33
CA MET A 58 9.33 -8.20 9.25
C MET A 58 10.28 -7.00 9.18
N LEU A 59 9.75 -5.78 9.25
CA LEU A 59 10.56 -4.56 9.25
C LEU A 59 11.48 -4.47 10.47
N LEU A 60 10.94 -4.70 11.67
CA LEU A 60 11.77 -4.74 12.88
C LEU A 60 12.85 -5.81 12.77
N GLY A 61 12.57 -6.94 12.11
CA GLY A 61 13.55 -7.98 11.82
C GLY A 61 14.66 -7.51 10.89
N ALA A 62 14.33 -6.84 9.78
CA ALA A 62 15.31 -6.26 8.86
C ALA A 62 16.20 -5.22 9.56
N ILE A 63 15.59 -4.32 10.34
CA ILE A 63 16.31 -3.31 11.13
C ILE A 63 17.22 -3.97 12.18
N ALA A 64 16.74 -5.01 12.87
CA ALA A 64 17.53 -5.73 13.86
C ALA A 64 18.71 -6.51 13.24
N PHE A 65 18.50 -7.13 12.07
CA PHE A 65 19.52 -7.87 11.33
C PHE A 65 20.64 -6.96 10.85
N ARG A 66 20.30 -5.78 10.33
CA ARG A 66 21.28 -4.79 9.83
C ARG A 66 21.86 -3.90 10.92
N GLY A 67 21.18 -3.78 12.06
CA GLY A 67 21.58 -2.88 13.14
C GLY A 67 21.32 -1.39 12.86
N TYR A 68 20.41 -1.07 11.93
CA TYR A 68 20.06 0.30 11.54
C TYR A 68 19.13 0.99 12.55
N CYS A 69 18.83 2.27 12.31
CA CYS A 69 17.94 3.12 13.10
C CYS A 69 18.30 3.17 14.61
N ARG A 70 19.48 3.70 14.95
CA ARG A 70 19.93 3.85 16.36
C ARG A 70 20.55 5.22 16.60
N GLY A 71 20.42 5.73 17.83
CA GLY A 71 21.05 6.99 18.22
C GLY A 71 20.47 8.19 17.48
N GLU A 72 21.33 9.11 17.04
CA GLU A 72 20.95 10.40 16.46
C GLU A 72 20.26 10.30 15.09
N THR A 73 20.41 9.18 14.38
CA THR A 73 19.80 8.98 13.06
C THR A 73 18.46 8.24 13.10
N LEU A 74 17.98 7.91 14.30
CA LEU A 74 16.71 7.21 14.51
C LEU A 74 15.52 7.94 13.88
N GLY A 75 15.45 9.27 14.00
CA GLY A 75 14.32 10.06 13.50
C GLY A 75 14.17 10.00 11.98
N GLN A 76 15.27 10.18 11.24
CA GLN A 76 15.28 10.07 9.78
C GLN A 76 14.92 8.64 9.33
N CYS A 77 15.59 7.65 9.92
CA CYS A 77 15.36 6.24 9.60
C CYS A 77 13.89 5.88 9.81
N LEU A 78 13.32 6.24 10.96
CA LEU A 78 11.92 5.99 11.28
C LEU A 78 10.96 6.66 10.30
N ALA A 79 11.20 7.93 9.94
CA ALA A 79 10.37 8.64 8.98
C ALA A 79 10.34 7.94 7.61
N GLN A 80 11.50 7.52 7.09
CA GLN A 80 11.59 6.81 5.82
C GLN A 80 10.94 5.42 5.85
N TYR A 81 11.09 4.66 6.95
CA TYR A 81 10.43 3.36 7.10
C TYR A 81 8.91 3.48 7.25
N ILE A 82 8.40 4.49 7.98
CA ILE A 82 6.96 4.74 8.12
C ILE A 82 6.37 5.21 6.79
N MET A 83 6.98 6.19 6.14
CA MET A 83 6.54 6.71 4.84
C MET A 83 6.58 5.63 3.76
N GLY A 84 7.66 4.84 3.69
CA GLY A 84 7.80 3.70 2.79
C GLY A 84 6.74 2.63 3.02
N SER A 85 6.44 2.32 4.28
CA SER A 85 5.34 1.41 4.66
C SER A 85 3.98 1.92 4.18
N GLY A 86 3.76 3.24 4.17
CA GLY A 86 2.58 3.87 3.58
C GLY A 86 2.42 3.57 2.09
N PHE A 87 3.50 3.73 1.31
CA PHE A 87 3.49 3.37 -0.11
C PHE A 87 3.22 1.87 -0.34
N VAL A 88 3.78 1.00 0.51
CA VAL A 88 3.47 -0.44 0.50
C VAL A 88 1.98 -0.67 0.75
N ALA A 89 1.43 -0.10 1.83
CA ALA A 89 0.03 -0.24 2.21
C ALA A 89 -0.90 0.28 1.11
N TYR A 90 -0.60 1.46 0.54
CA TYR A 90 -1.31 2.02 -0.58
C TYR A 90 -1.33 1.05 -1.77
N GLY A 91 -0.18 0.52 -2.18
CA GLY A 91 -0.10 -0.44 -3.27
C GLY A 91 -0.83 -1.76 -3.00
N VAL A 92 -0.89 -2.22 -1.75
CA VAL A 92 -1.69 -3.39 -1.34
C VAL A 92 -3.19 -3.09 -1.47
N ILE A 93 -3.66 -1.96 -0.94
CA ILE A 93 -5.07 -1.56 -1.03
C ILE A 93 -5.47 -1.42 -2.50
N MET A 94 -4.62 -0.79 -3.31
CA MET A 94 -4.83 -0.65 -4.75
C MET A 94 -4.88 -1.99 -5.47
N ALA A 95 -4.02 -2.95 -5.10
CA ALA A 95 -4.07 -4.31 -5.65
C ALA A 95 -5.39 -5.01 -5.28
N ILE A 96 -5.85 -4.90 -4.02
CA ILE A 96 -7.13 -5.48 -3.59
C ILE A 96 -8.30 -4.87 -4.38
N LEU A 97 -8.36 -3.54 -4.48
CA LEU A 97 -9.42 -2.82 -5.18
C LEU A 97 -9.49 -3.16 -6.68
N LEU A 98 -8.33 -3.27 -7.35
CA LEU A 98 -8.26 -3.48 -8.80
C LEU A 98 -8.34 -4.95 -9.22
N VAL A 99 -7.89 -5.88 -8.37
CA VAL A 99 -7.86 -7.32 -8.71
C VAL A 99 -9.14 -8.04 -8.28
N VAL A 100 -9.64 -7.79 -7.06
CA VAL A 100 -10.79 -8.52 -6.50
C VAL A 100 -11.92 -7.60 -6.02
N GLY A 101 -11.67 -6.30 -5.94
CA GLY A 101 -12.59 -5.32 -5.36
C GLY A 101 -13.82 -4.98 -6.20
N GLU A 102 -13.97 -5.50 -7.42
CA GLU A 102 -15.05 -5.09 -8.33
C GLU A 102 -16.45 -5.25 -7.72
N ALA A 103 -16.73 -6.38 -7.07
CA ALA A 103 -18.03 -6.64 -6.45
C ALA A 103 -18.31 -5.67 -5.29
N TRP A 104 -17.29 -5.42 -4.46
CA TRP A 104 -17.38 -4.50 -3.32
C TRP A 104 -17.54 -3.04 -3.78
N VAL A 105 -16.77 -2.61 -4.79
CA VAL A 105 -16.87 -1.27 -5.38
C VAL A 105 -18.28 -1.05 -5.93
N LYS A 106 -18.83 -2.01 -6.68
CA LYS A 106 -20.21 -1.94 -7.21
C LYS A 106 -21.25 -1.78 -6.10
N GLN A 107 -21.10 -2.52 -4.99
CA GLN A 107 -22.00 -2.42 -3.84
C GLN A 107 -21.83 -1.12 -3.06
N SER A 108 -20.62 -0.57 -3.01
CA SER A 108 -20.33 0.67 -2.27
C SER A 108 -20.99 1.91 -2.89
N GLY A 109 -21.40 1.85 -4.16
CA GLY A 109 -21.96 2.99 -4.89
C GLY A 109 -20.97 4.14 -5.12
N ARG A 110 -19.68 3.91 -4.86
CA ARG A 110 -18.59 4.90 -4.96
C ARG A 110 -17.51 4.43 -5.92
N SER A 111 -16.79 5.38 -6.51
CA SER A 111 -15.79 5.08 -7.51
C SER A 111 -14.51 4.59 -6.82
N PRO A 112 -13.70 3.72 -7.45
CA PRO A 112 -12.37 3.38 -6.93
C PRO A 112 -11.52 4.63 -6.65
N GLU A 113 -11.71 5.68 -7.44
CA GLU A 113 -11.03 6.97 -7.30
C GLU A 113 -11.47 7.72 -6.04
N TRP A 114 -12.76 7.64 -5.65
CA TRP A 114 -13.23 8.21 -4.37
C TRP A 114 -12.48 7.63 -3.17
N TRP A 115 -12.32 6.31 -3.12
CA TRP A 115 -11.58 5.63 -2.05
C TRP A 115 -10.10 5.96 -2.06
N ASP A 116 -9.50 6.01 -3.25
CA ASP A 116 -8.11 6.40 -3.48
C ASP A 116 -7.82 7.79 -2.90
N LEU A 117 -8.71 8.76 -3.16
CA LEU A 117 -8.59 10.13 -2.67
C LEU A 117 -8.70 10.24 -1.15
N TRP A 118 -9.56 9.45 -0.51
CA TRP A 118 -9.63 9.39 0.95
C TRP A 118 -8.35 8.83 1.56
N ILE A 119 -7.80 7.75 0.98
CA ILE A 119 -6.56 7.15 1.46
C ILE A 119 -5.41 8.16 1.34
N ILE A 120 -5.26 8.81 0.19
CA ILE A 120 -4.23 9.83 -0.03
C ILE A 120 -4.43 11.01 0.95
N THR A 121 -5.65 11.51 1.10
CA THR A 121 -5.93 12.65 1.99
C THR A 121 -5.59 12.32 3.43
N LEU A 122 -6.07 11.20 3.96
CA LEU A 122 -5.81 10.78 5.34
C LEU A 122 -4.32 10.49 5.59
N TRP A 123 -3.65 9.90 4.61
CA TRP A 123 -2.22 9.63 4.69
C TRP A 123 -1.40 10.91 4.76
N VAL A 124 -1.69 11.88 3.90
CA VAL A 124 -1.05 13.20 3.91
C VAL A 124 -1.35 13.92 5.24
N SER A 125 -2.59 13.87 5.75
CA SER A 125 -2.92 14.41 7.06
C SER A 125 -2.07 13.83 8.18
N HIS A 126 -1.87 12.50 8.21
CA HIS A 126 -1.04 11.87 9.23
C HIS A 126 0.44 12.29 9.11
N ASN A 127 0.98 12.34 7.89
CA ASN A 127 2.38 12.70 7.67
C ASN A 127 2.68 14.16 8.06
N THR A 128 1.77 15.09 7.75
CA THR A 128 1.89 16.51 8.14
C THR A 128 2.07 16.69 9.65
N PHE A 129 1.35 15.93 10.46
CA PHE A 129 1.41 16.05 11.93
C PHE A 129 2.48 15.16 12.58
N ALA A 130 2.95 14.12 11.89
CA ALA A 130 3.97 13.20 12.41
C ALA A 130 5.41 13.71 12.26
N GLU A 131 5.67 14.71 11.41
CA GLU A 131 7.05 15.11 11.10
C GLU A 131 7.69 16.05 12.15
N HIS A 132 6.89 16.59 13.08
CA HIS A 132 7.40 17.41 14.18
C HIS A 132 7.52 16.64 15.49
N TYR A 133 8.72 16.12 15.78
CA TYR A 133 9.10 15.62 17.09
C TYR A 133 10.20 16.52 17.70
N GLY A 134 9.80 17.60 18.39
CA GLY A 134 10.74 18.52 19.04
C GLY A 134 10.10 19.82 19.48
N SER A 135 10.86 20.72 20.11
CA SER A 135 10.39 22.04 20.53
C SER A 135 10.73 23.17 19.54
N THR A 136 11.57 22.90 18.53
CA THR A 136 12.05 23.89 17.55
C THR A 136 11.84 23.41 16.12
N TRP A 137 11.45 24.33 15.24
CA TRP A 137 11.26 24.08 13.82
C TRP A 137 12.59 24.31 13.09
N SER A 138 13.15 23.27 12.48
CA SER A 138 14.23 23.43 11.51
C SER A 138 13.65 23.87 10.15
N VAL A 139 14.48 24.50 9.32
CA VAL A 139 14.07 24.89 7.94
C VAL A 139 13.69 23.66 7.12
N ILE A 140 14.35 22.52 7.33
CA ILE A 140 14.03 21.24 6.70
C ILE A 140 12.65 20.75 7.15
N ASN A 141 12.34 20.82 8.45
CA ASN A 141 11.03 20.44 8.97
C ASN A 141 9.94 21.34 8.38
N MET A 142 10.18 22.65 8.29
CA MET A 142 9.24 23.57 7.63
C MET A 142 9.08 23.26 6.14
N GLN A 143 10.15 22.97 5.41
CA GLN A 143 10.07 22.63 3.99
C GLN A 143 9.28 21.34 3.74
N HIS A 144 9.50 20.30 4.53
CA HIS A 144 8.74 19.06 4.44
C HIS A 144 7.26 19.31 4.81
N THR A 145 7.01 19.93 5.96
CA THR A 145 5.64 20.23 6.43
C THR A 145 4.89 21.14 5.46
N ILE A 146 5.51 22.19 4.91
CA ILE A 146 4.88 23.09 3.93
C ILE A 146 4.67 22.36 2.59
N THR A 147 5.59 21.51 2.15
CA THR A 147 5.36 20.69 0.93
C THR A 147 4.12 19.78 1.08
N TYR A 148 3.87 19.25 2.29
CA TYR A 148 2.67 18.46 2.59
C TYR A 148 1.42 19.29 2.94
N CYS A 149 1.57 20.49 3.54
CA CYS A 149 0.49 21.41 3.92
C CYS A 149 -0.01 22.27 2.76
N ASP A 150 0.89 22.76 1.90
CA ASP A 150 0.58 23.75 0.87
C ASP A 150 0.14 23.14 -0.47
N TYR A 151 -0.56 23.99 -1.22
CA TYR A 151 -1.38 23.80 -2.43
C TYR A 151 -0.93 22.79 -3.53
N VAL A 152 0.26 22.18 -3.50
CA VAL A 152 0.79 21.33 -4.59
C VAL A 152 0.65 19.82 -4.36
N VAL A 153 0.68 19.36 -3.10
CA VAL A 153 0.52 17.92 -2.74
C VAL A 153 -0.59 17.71 -1.70
N GLY A 154 -0.95 18.76 -0.96
CA GLY A 154 -1.75 18.71 0.26
C GLY A 154 -3.28 18.56 0.15
N TRP A 155 -3.92 18.79 1.30
CA TRP A 155 -5.32 18.51 1.64
C TRP A 155 -6.32 19.12 0.64
N ASN A 156 -6.01 20.28 0.06
CA ASN A 156 -6.86 20.95 -0.94
C ASN A 156 -7.05 20.13 -2.22
N ARG A 157 -6.03 19.36 -2.66
CA ARG A 157 -6.15 18.47 -3.84
C ARG A 157 -6.91 17.19 -3.52
N GLY A 158 -6.72 16.67 -2.30
CA GLY A 158 -7.51 15.57 -1.76
C GLY A 158 -8.99 15.92 -1.69
N ILE A 159 -9.32 17.06 -1.08
CA ILE A 159 -10.68 17.60 -0.96
C ILE A 159 -11.27 17.92 -2.34
N LEU A 160 -10.51 18.56 -3.25
CA LEU A 160 -10.96 18.82 -4.62
C LEU A 160 -11.23 17.50 -5.36
N GLY A 161 -10.34 16.52 -5.22
CA GLY A 161 -10.52 15.21 -5.82
C GLY A 161 -11.77 14.51 -5.30
N ILE A 162 -11.97 14.54 -3.97
CA ILE A 162 -13.17 14.02 -3.30
C ILE A 162 -14.39 14.74 -3.88
N TYR A 163 -14.42 16.06 -3.89
CA TYR A 163 -15.52 16.85 -4.43
C TYR A 163 -15.87 16.46 -5.88
N LEU A 164 -14.87 16.33 -6.76
CA LEU A 164 -15.06 15.89 -8.15
C LEU A 164 -15.52 14.43 -8.28
N ALA A 165 -15.36 13.61 -7.25
CA ALA A 165 -15.77 12.21 -7.23
C ALA A 165 -17.12 11.96 -6.51
N LEU A 166 -17.80 13.01 -6.00
CA LEU A 166 -19.06 12.91 -5.26
C LEU A 166 -20.16 12.18 -6.05
N ASP A 167 -20.27 12.45 -7.35
CA ASP A 167 -21.26 11.83 -8.24
C ASP A 167 -20.75 10.55 -8.92
N ASN A 168 -19.85 9.84 -8.24
CA ASN A 168 -19.24 8.59 -8.74
C ASN A 168 -18.51 8.77 -10.10
N GLN A 169 -18.14 10.00 -10.42
CA GLN A 169 -17.43 10.34 -11.64
C GLN A 169 -16.00 9.84 -11.59
N ARG A 170 -15.49 9.43 -12.75
CA ARG A 170 -14.09 9.04 -12.92
C ARG A 170 -13.22 10.29 -12.83
N ASN A 171 -12.16 10.22 -12.04
CA ASN A 171 -11.33 11.39 -11.76
C ASN A 171 -9.85 11.04 -11.88
N VAL A 172 -9.10 11.81 -12.69
CA VAL A 172 -7.64 11.65 -12.89
C VAL A 172 -6.80 12.28 -11.79
N VAL A 173 -7.42 13.09 -10.91
CA VAL A 173 -6.74 13.78 -9.80
C VAL A 173 -5.84 12.88 -8.94
N PRO A 174 -6.19 11.62 -8.59
CA PRO A 174 -5.29 10.76 -7.83
C PRO A 174 -3.93 10.54 -8.53
N GLY A 175 -3.95 10.31 -9.84
CA GLY A 175 -2.72 10.14 -10.61
C GLY A 175 -1.92 11.43 -10.74
N LEU A 176 -2.60 12.58 -10.85
CA LEU A 176 -1.95 13.89 -10.86
C LEU A 176 -1.28 14.21 -9.52
N ILE A 177 -1.93 13.89 -8.39
CA ILE A 177 -1.33 14.06 -7.06
C ILE A 177 -0.04 13.24 -6.97
N ILE A 178 -0.08 11.96 -7.34
CA ILE A 178 1.11 11.08 -7.31
C ILE A 178 2.26 11.63 -8.18
N ILE A 179 1.96 12.12 -9.39
CA ILE A 179 2.99 12.71 -10.27
C ILE A 179 3.59 13.96 -9.63
N LEU A 180 2.77 14.85 -9.10
CA LEU A 180 3.24 16.08 -8.47
C LEU A 180 4.04 15.81 -7.21
N THR A 181 3.67 14.79 -6.41
CA THR A 181 4.47 14.32 -5.28
C THR A 181 5.86 13.87 -5.74
N GLY A 182 5.93 13.02 -6.78
CA GLY A 182 7.22 12.58 -7.33
C GLY A 182 8.07 13.74 -7.85
N TRP A 183 7.46 14.69 -8.56
CA TRP A 183 8.16 15.87 -9.05
C TRP A 183 8.67 16.78 -7.93
N ALA A 184 7.87 17.02 -6.88
CA ALA A 184 8.25 17.85 -5.75
C ALA A 184 9.42 17.24 -4.97
N MET A 185 9.41 15.92 -4.78
CA MET A 185 10.46 15.22 -4.03
C MET A 185 11.80 15.18 -4.78
N LEU A 186 11.79 15.24 -6.12
CA LEU A 186 13.00 15.23 -6.96
C LEU A 186 13.93 16.41 -6.69
N GLN A 187 13.40 17.51 -6.14
CA GLN A 187 14.17 18.73 -5.85
C GLN A 187 14.80 18.75 -4.44
N HIS A 188 14.66 17.67 -3.66
CA HIS A 188 15.31 17.59 -2.34
C HIS A 188 16.78 17.20 -2.47
N ALA A 189 17.66 18.10 -2.01
CA ALA A 189 19.09 17.85 -1.94
C ALA A 189 19.40 16.73 -0.93
N GLN A 190 20.15 15.71 -1.38
CA GLN A 190 20.64 14.62 -0.54
C GLN A 190 22.12 14.84 -0.19
N ALA A 191 22.55 14.34 0.96
CA ALA A 191 23.93 14.50 1.43
C ALA A 191 24.94 13.61 0.70
N LEU A 192 24.51 12.45 0.18
CA LEU A 192 25.34 11.49 -0.55
C LEU A 192 24.91 11.40 -2.02
N GLU A 193 25.87 11.32 -2.94
CA GLU A 193 25.58 11.16 -4.38
C GLU A 193 24.78 9.88 -4.66
N ILE A 194 25.12 8.77 -4.01
CA ILE A 194 24.35 7.52 -4.12
C ILE A 194 22.90 7.70 -3.66
N SER A 195 22.68 8.51 -2.61
CA SER A 195 21.34 8.84 -2.14
C SER A 195 20.57 9.67 -3.16
N THR A 196 21.21 10.66 -3.78
CA THR A 196 20.60 11.42 -4.88
C THR A 196 20.14 10.50 -6.01
N LYS A 197 21.00 9.57 -6.46
CA LYS A 197 20.66 8.64 -7.55
C LYS A 197 19.51 7.69 -7.20
N VAL A 198 19.50 7.14 -5.98
CA VAL A 198 18.46 6.22 -5.51
C VAL A 198 17.12 6.94 -5.35
N HIS A 199 17.12 8.12 -4.71
CA HIS A 199 15.94 8.97 -4.59
C HIS A 199 15.42 9.36 -5.98
N THR A 200 16.27 9.87 -6.88
CA THR A 200 15.89 10.23 -8.27
C THR A 200 15.18 9.08 -8.98
N THR A 201 15.67 7.86 -8.79
CA THR A 201 15.03 6.66 -9.36
C THR A 201 13.66 6.41 -8.73
N PHE A 202 13.55 6.49 -7.39
CA PHE A 202 12.28 6.44 -6.67
C PHE A 202 11.27 7.48 -7.21
N GLU A 203 11.67 8.73 -7.40
CA GLU A 203 10.77 9.78 -7.87
C GLU A 203 10.27 9.55 -9.30
N TYR A 204 11.16 9.11 -10.20
CA TYR A 204 10.75 8.72 -11.57
C TYR A 204 9.78 7.55 -11.57
N THR A 205 10.00 6.54 -10.71
CA THR A 205 9.05 5.44 -10.57
C THR A 205 7.73 5.88 -9.95
N LEU A 206 7.72 6.86 -9.05
CA LEU A 206 6.48 7.44 -8.49
C LEU A 206 5.68 8.18 -9.57
N MET A 207 6.35 9.02 -10.37
CA MET A 207 5.73 9.70 -11.51
C MET A 207 5.16 8.70 -12.53
N LEU A 208 5.90 7.62 -12.83
CA LEU A 208 5.42 6.55 -13.71
C LEU A 208 4.19 5.83 -13.12
N ALA A 209 4.17 5.58 -11.81
CA ALA A 209 3.00 5.00 -11.14
C ALA A 209 1.76 5.92 -11.28
N GLY A 210 1.93 7.24 -11.14
CA GLY A 210 0.85 8.20 -11.37
C GLY A 210 0.39 8.25 -12.83
N LEU A 211 1.33 8.16 -13.79
CA LEU A 211 1.00 8.11 -15.22
C LEU A 211 0.21 6.84 -15.57
N THR A 212 0.65 5.67 -15.10
CA THR A 212 -0.08 4.40 -15.32
C THR A 212 -1.46 4.45 -14.66
N ARG A 213 -1.61 5.14 -13.52
CA ARG A 213 -2.92 5.39 -12.91
C ARG A 213 -3.84 6.22 -13.81
N ILE A 214 -3.34 7.31 -14.40
CA ILE A 214 -4.10 8.15 -15.35
C ILE A 214 -4.51 7.33 -16.58
N VAL A 215 -3.57 6.60 -17.18
CA VAL A 215 -3.84 5.76 -18.36
C VAL A 215 -4.93 4.73 -18.04
N LYS A 216 -4.87 4.09 -16.86
CA LYS A 216 -5.91 3.16 -16.43
C LYS A 216 -7.28 3.83 -16.29
N ILE A 217 -7.30 5.06 -15.77
CA ILE A 217 -8.56 5.79 -15.53
C ILE A 217 -9.22 6.15 -16.87
N CYS A 218 -8.44 6.66 -17.82
CA CYS A 218 -8.92 7.15 -19.11
C CYS A 218 -9.15 6.05 -20.17
N PHE A 219 -8.32 5.02 -20.24
CA PHE A 219 -8.29 4.09 -21.38
C PHE A 219 -8.62 2.62 -21.02
N CYS A 220 -8.50 2.22 -19.75
CA CYS A 220 -8.74 0.82 -19.33
C CYS A 220 -10.07 0.64 -18.58
N THR A 221 -11.11 1.37 -18.97
CA THR A 221 -12.47 1.12 -18.51
C THR A 221 -13.06 -0.07 -19.25
N PRO A 222 -13.77 -0.99 -18.57
CA PRO A 222 -14.56 -1.99 -19.25
C PRO A 222 -15.75 -1.29 -19.92
N GLY A 223 -15.54 -0.83 -21.15
CA GLY A 223 -16.63 -0.58 -22.09
C GLY A 223 -17.27 -1.92 -22.44
N TYR A 224 -18.57 -2.01 -22.26
CA TYR A 224 -19.41 -3.18 -22.54
C TYR A 224 -19.45 -3.44 -24.06
N SER A 225 -18.35 -3.92 -24.63
CA SER A 225 -18.32 -4.45 -26.00
C SER A 225 -17.77 -5.87 -25.94
N PRO A 226 -18.65 -6.89 -26.03
CA PRO A 226 -18.26 -8.30 -25.94
C PRO A 226 -17.36 -8.80 -27.09
N SER A 227 -17.02 -7.95 -28.05
CA SER A 227 -16.30 -8.33 -29.27
C SER A 227 -14.79 -8.09 -29.24
N ASP A 228 -14.24 -7.51 -28.17
CA ASP A 228 -12.85 -7.03 -28.15
C ASP A 228 -11.99 -7.71 -27.06
N ASN A 229 -11.89 -9.05 -27.14
CA ASN A 229 -11.11 -9.90 -26.22
C ASN A 229 -9.68 -9.39 -25.98
N GLY A 230 -9.04 -8.80 -27.01
CA GLY A 230 -7.70 -8.21 -26.90
C GLY A 230 -7.65 -6.98 -25.98
N LYS A 231 -8.64 -6.08 -26.06
CA LYS A 231 -8.72 -4.90 -25.19
C LYS A 231 -9.04 -5.27 -23.75
N MET A 232 -9.85 -6.31 -23.53
CA MET A 232 -10.12 -6.85 -22.20
C MET A 232 -8.89 -7.48 -21.55
N ALA A 233 -8.11 -8.25 -22.32
CA ALA A 233 -6.85 -8.83 -21.84
C ALA A 233 -5.80 -7.76 -21.51
N ALA A 234 -5.66 -6.73 -22.37
CA ALA A 234 -4.77 -5.60 -22.13
C ALA A 234 -5.21 -4.80 -20.89
N ALA A 235 -6.50 -4.49 -20.75
CA ALA A 235 -7.04 -3.81 -19.57
C ALA A 235 -6.84 -4.63 -18.28
N ARG A 236 -6.84 -5.97 -18.36
CA ARG A 236 -6.56 -6.85 -17.21
C ARG A 236 -5.10 -6.83 -16.81
N ALA A 237 -4.17 -6.98 -17.75
CA ALA A 237 -2.75 -6.86 -17.48
C ALA A 237 -2.41 -5.48 -16.86
N PHE A 238 -3.07 -4.43 -17.35
CA PHE A 238 -2.86 -3.06 -16.88
C PHE A 238 -3.35 -2.80 -15.45
N ARG A 239 -4.19 -3.66 -14.86
CA ARG A 239 -4.63 -3.54 -13.44
C ARG A 239 -3.48 -3.76 -12.46
N HIS A 240 -2.47 -4.53 -12.87
CA HIS A 240 -1.30 -4.81 -12.04
C HIS A 240 -0.26 -3.68 -12.11
N LEU A 241 -0.26 -2.87 -13.18
CA LEU A 241 0.78 -1.90 -13.44
C LEU A 241 0.83 -0.77 -12.40
N PRO A 242 -0.27 -0.08 -12.03
CA PRO A 242 -0.22 0.95 -10.99
C PRO A 242 0.25 0.45 -9.61
N PRO A 243 -0.29 -0.67 -9.05
CA PRO A 243 0.18 -1.16 -7.76
C PRO A 243 1.57 -1.81 -7.82
N PHE A 244 2.04 -2.26 -8.98
CA PHE A 244 3.38 -2.83 -9.15
C PHE A 244 4.46 -1.75 -9.26
N VAL A 245 4.23 -0.72 -10.08
CA VAL A 245 5.19 0.37 -10.33
C VAL A 245 5.29 1.34 -9.14
N SER A 246 4.37 1.25 -8.17
CA SER A 246 4.46 1.97 -6.91
C SER A 246 5.83 1.71 -6.24
N PRO A 247 6.61 2.74 -5.93
CA PRO A 247 8.01 2.61 -5.51
C PRO A 247 8.16 2.34 -4.01
N LYS A 248 7.58 1.21 -3.61
CA LYS A 248 7.37 0.77 -2.22
C LYS A 248 8.67 0.62 -1.43
N ILE A 249 9.48 -0.36 -1.85
CA ILE A 249 10.70 -0.75 -1.13
C ILE A 249 11.83 0.24 -1.43
N LEU A 250 11.83 0.84 -2.62
CA LEU A 250 12.82 1.85 -3.04
C LEU A 250 12.89 3.02 -2.05
N PHE A 251 11.75 3.59 -1.67
CA PHE A 251 11.71 4.68 -0.69
C PHE A 251 12.25 4.25 0.67
N MET A 252 11.80 3.09 1.13
CA MET A 252 12.16 2.56 2.44
C MET A 252 13.66 2.25 2.53
N SER A 253 14.26 1.85 1.42
CA SER A 253 15.68 1.51 1.30
C SER A 253 16.60 2.74 1.17
N ALA A 254 16.04 3.94 1.05
CA ALA A 254 16.82 5.16 0.80
C ALA A 254 17.28 5.85 2.10
N THR A 255 17.56 5.09 3.15
CA THR A 255 18.07 5.62 4.42
C THR A 255 19.54 5.96 4.37
N ASN A 256 19.97 6.97 5.14
CA ASN A 256 21.38 7.36 5.15
C ASN A 256 22.27 6.22 5.68
N GLU A 257 21.83 5.46 6.69
CA GLU A 257 22.58 4.31 7.22
C GLU A 257 22.77 3.22 6.17
N GLU A 258 21.68 2.87 5.48
CA GLU A 258 21.67 1.80 4.50
C GLU A 258 22.51 2.18 3.28
N LEU A 259 22.37 3.41 2.79
CA LEU A 259 23.13 3.89 1.64
C LEU A 259 24.61 4.13 1.97
N ASN A 260 24.94 4.53 3.19
CA ASN A 260 26.34 4.55 3.65
C ASN A 260 26.93 3.15 3.70
N TYR A 261 26.17 2.15 4.18
CA TYR A 261 26.61 0.76 4.16
C TYR A 261 26.86 0.26 2.73
N VAL A 262 25.96 0.58 1.80
CA VAL A 262 26.10 0.24 0.37
C VAL A 262 27.34 0.90 -0.23
N HIS A 263 27.53 2.20 0.04
CA HIS A 263 28.69 2.96 -0.42
C HIS A 263 30.00 2.37 0.10
N ASN A 264 30.05 2.03 1.40
CA ASN A 264 31.22 1.41 2.03
C ASN A 264 31.48 -0.03 1.57
N SER A 265 30.51 -0.68 0.92
CA SER A 265 30.65 -2.02 0.36
C SER A 265 31.12 -1.99 -1.11
N ASP A 266 31.48 -0.81 -1.64
CA ASP A 266 31.85 -0.57 -3.04
C ASP A 266 30.80 -1.07 -4.06
N MET A 267 29.54 -1.18 -3.63
CA MET A 267 28.44 -1.60 -4.50
C MET A 267 27.90 -0.39 -5.27
N ASP A 268 27.81 -0.53 -6.59
CA ASP A 268 27.26 0.52 -7.43
C ASP A 268 25.74 0.67 -7.22
N HIS A 269 25.25 1.89 -7.48
CA HIS A 269 23.84 2.23 -7.28
C HIS A 269 22.88 1.41 -8.16
N ILE A 270 23.31 0.94 -9.36
CA ILE A 270 22.44 0.15 -10.25
C ILE A 270 22.24 -1.24 -9.67
N THR A 271 23.30 -1.90 -9.22
CA THR A 271 23.22 -3.20 -8.54
C THR A 271 22.33 -3.13 -7.30
N TYR A 272 22.44 -2.05 -6.52
CA TYR A 272 21.55 -1.78 -5.40
C TYR A 272 20.08 -1.65 -5.82
N LEU A 273 19.80 -0.81 -6.82
CA LEU A 273 18.44 -0.60 -7.35
C LEU A 273 17.82 -1.89 -7.89
N LEU A 274 18.57 -2.68 -8.66
CA LEU A 274 18.11 -3.97 -9.19
C LEU A 274 17.77 -4.96 -8.06
N THR A 275 18.55 -4.96 -6.98
CA THR A 275 18.26 -5.75 -5.79
C THR A 275 16.93 -5.30 -5.14
N MET A 276 16.72 -3.99 -5.00
CA MET A 276 15.48 -3.44 -4.44
C MET A 276 14.26 -3.71 -5.33
N PHE A 277 14.40 -3.65 -6.66
CA PHE A 277 13.35 -4.07 -7.58
C PHE A 277 13.04 -5.55 -7.43
N SER A 278 14.04 -6.42 -7.34
CA SER A 278 13.85 -7.87 -7.14
C SER A 278 13.06 -8.18 -5.85
N LEU A 279 13.37 -7.49 -4.75
CA LEU A 279 12.60 -7.56 -3.52
C LEU A 279 11.16 -7.07 -3.71
N ALA A 280 10.95 -5.99 -4.48
CA ALA A 280 9.62 -5.48 -4.79
C ALA A 280 8.79 -6.46 -5.63
N PHE A 281 9.39 -7.15 -6.61
CA PHE A 281 8.75 -8.25 -7.36
C PHE A 281 8.33 -9.39 -6.43
N THR A 282 9.21 -9.80 -5.52
CA THR A 282 8.93 -10.87 -4.56
C THR A 282 7.78 -10.48 -3.63
N LEU A 283 7.81 -9.27 -3.08
CA LEU A 283 6.75 -8.74 -2.22
C LEU A 283 5.42 -8.65 -2.97
N TYR A 284 5.42 -8.15 -4.21
CA TYR A 284 4.20 -8.07 -5.01
C TYR A 284 3.64 -9.44 -5.36
N THR A 285 4.50 -10.42 -5.64
CA THR A 285 4.10 -11.83 -5.84
C THR A 285 3.43 -12.37 -4.60
N LEU A 286 4.02 -12.17 -3.41
CA LEU A 286 3.43 -12.57 -2.14
C LEU A 286 2.04 -11.94 -1.94
N ILE A 287 1.90 -10.63 -2.19
CA ILE A 287 0.61 -9.92 -2.10
C ILE A 287 -0.43 -10.56 -3.04
N LEU A 288 -0.07 -10.83 -4.30
CA LEU A 288 -0.97 -11.46 -5.25
C LEU A 288 -1.33 -12.89 -4.84
N THR A 289 -0.38 -13.67 -4.34
CA THR A 289 -0.65 -15.03 -3.83
C THR A 289 -1.63 -14.99 -2.66
N LEU A 290 -1.48 -14.04 -1.72
CA LEU A 290 -2.40 -13.90 -0.60
C LEU A 290 -3.80 -13.45 -1.05
N ILE A 291 -3.88 -12.53 -2.01
CA ILE A 291 -5.14 -12.09 -2.61
C ILE A 291 -5.84 -13.25 -3.32
N HIS A 292 -5.09 -14.04 -4.09
CA HIS A 292 -5.61 -15.23 -4.77
C HIS A 292 -6.05 -16.32 -3.79
N LEU A 293 -5.29 -16.56 -2.73
CA LEU A 293 -5.66 -17.48 -1.67
C LEU A 293 -6.98 -17.03 -1.01
N PHE A 294 -7.12 -15.74 -0.73
CA PHE A 294 -8.35 -15.18 -0.17
C PHE A 294 -9.57 -15.37 -1.08
N SER A 295 -9.43 -15.17 -2.40
CA SER A 295 -10.54 -15.31 -3.34
C SER A 295 -10.93 -16.77 -3.60
N THR A 296 -9.99 -17.71 -3.48
CA THR A 296 -10.21 -19.14 -3.81
C THR A 296 -10.51 -20.02 -2.61
N THR A 297 -10.53 -19.49 -1.39
CA THR A 297 -10.76 -20.28 -0.17
C THR A 297 -12.04 -19.89 0.59
N GLY A 298 -12.57 -20.85 1.35
CA GLY A 298 -13.70 -20.65 2.27
C GLY A 298 -14.98 -20.15 1.58
N ARG A 299 -15.71 -19.27 2.30
CA ARG A 299 -16.98 -18.69 1.82
C ARG A 299 -16.79 -17.73 0.63
N ASN A 300 -15.58 -17.22 0.43
CA ASN A 300 -15.28 -16.31 -0.66
C ASN A 300 -15.30 -17.06 -2.01
N ALA A 301 -14.79 -18.29 -2.06
CA ALA A 301 -14.82 -19.12 -3.27
C ALA A 301 -16.25 -19.37 -3.79
N GLN A 302 -17.23 -19.49 -2.88
CA GLN A 302 -18.64 -19.73 -3.22
C GLN A 302 -19.39 -18.46 -3.66
N SER A 303 -18.88 -17.29 -3.27
CA SER A 303 -19.44 -15.98 -3.65
C SER A 303 -19.09 -15.60 -5.09
N PHE A 304 -18.18 -16.37 -5.70
CA PHE A 304 -17.63 -16.13 -7.02
C PHE A 304 -18.10 -17.24 -8.00
N PRO A 305 -19.14 -17.01 -8.83
CA PRO A 305 -19.70 -18.05 -9.68
C PRO A 305 -18.67 -18.58 -10.68
N THR A 306 -18.40 -19.88 -10.55
CA THR A 306 -17.58 -20.68 -11.46
C THR A 306 -18.37 -20.89 -12.75
N THR A 307 -18.22 -19.97 -13.72
CA THR A 307 -18.61 -20.28 -15.11
C THR A 307 -17.31 -20.47 -15.88
N GLY A 308 -17.14 -21.70 -16.39
CA GLY A 308 -15.87 -22.22 -16.87
C GLY A 308 -15.28 -21.42 -18.02
N ASN A 309 -14.14 -20.79 -17.75
CA ASN A 309 -12.83 -21.15 -18.28
C ASN A 309 -11.83 -20.11 -17.78
N ASN A 310 -11.01 -20.51 -16.81
CA ASN A 310 -9.86 -19.78 -16.26
C ASN A 310 -10.16 -18.38 -15.67
N ILE A 311 -10.22 -18.32 -14.33
CA ILE A 311 -10.01 -17.10 -13.53
C ILE A 311 -10.97 -15.94 -13.87
N GLU A 312 -12.28 -16.17 -14.06
CA GLU A 312 -13.22 -15.05 -14.26
C GLU A 312 -14.61 -15.28 -13.67
N LEU A 313 -15.16 -14.18 -13.12
CA LEU A 313 -16.56 -14.00 -12.76
C LEU A 313 -17.36 -13.55 -13.97
N ALA A 314 -18.36 -14.34 -14.36
CA ALA A 314 -19.40 -13.87 -15.26
C ALA A 314 -20.29 -12.83 -14.55
N SER A 315 -20.57 -11.73 -15.25
CA SER A 315 -21.56 -10.73 -14.85
C SER A 315 -22.96 -11.38 -14.75
N SER A 316 -23.59 -11.33 -13.58
CA SER A 316 -24.99 -11.73 -13.42
C SER A 316 -25.89 -10.85 -14.29
N ARG A 317 -26.61 -11.46 -15.25
CA ARG A 317 -27.76 -10.85 -15.92
C ARG A 317 -28.80 -10.45 -14.87
N SER A 318 -29.27 -9.20 -14.90
CA SER A 318 -30.55 -8.87 -14.27
C SER A 318 -31.68 -9.50 -15.11
N PRO A 319 -32.76 -10.01 -14.49
CA PRO A 319 -33.96 -10.32 -15.23
C PRO A 319 -34.61 -9.00 -15.65
N SER A 320 -34.88 -8.87 -16.95
CA SER A 320 -35.73 -7.84 -17.52
C SER A 320 -37.11 -7.84 -16.85
N ARG A 321 -37.54 -6.67 -16.37
CA ARG A 321 -38.95 -6.27 -16.38
C ARG A 321 -39.07 -5.07 -17.29
#